data_AF-A0A3S4IAM0-F1
#
_entry.id   AF-A0A3S4IAM0-F1
#
_cell.length_a   1.000
_cell.length_b   1.000
_cell.length_c   1.000
_cell.angle_alpha   90.00
_cell.angle_beta   90.00
_cell.angle_gamma   90.00
#
_symmetry.space_group_name_H-M   'P 1'
#
loop_
_entity.id
_entity.type
_entity.pdbx_description
1 polymer ?
#
loop_
_entity_poly.entity_id
_entity_poly.type
_entity_poly.pdbx_seq_one_letter_code
_entity_poly.pdbx_strand_id
1 'polypeptide(L)'
;MGEHIPDNVEGTDFSKTLMGHGGDKRPTSQFYTFMPYGGQSYGRRGVRTDRYTLVIDRKIGKPLTYILHDNKNDPYQMKNIASDNMPLVNKLITEELIPWLEHSGDVWRPTEVSAKAVNAYI
;
A
#
# COMPACT_ATOMS: atom_id res chain seq x y z
N MET A 1 -18.02 14.97 17.20
CA MET A 1 -16.56 14.74 17.17
C MET A 1 -15.94 15.36 15.92
N GLY A 2 -16.52 15.15 14.72
CA GLY A 2 -15.99 15.67 13.45
C GLY A 2 -15.70 17.18 13.37
N GLU A 3 -16.45 18.04 14.05
CA GLU A 3 -16.25 19.51 14.03
C GLU A 3 -14.93 19.99 14.68
N HIS A 4 -14.19 19.10 15.34
CA HIS A 4 -12.93 19.42 16.01
C HIS A 4 -11.72 18.74 15.38
N ILE A 5 -11.89 18.06 14.24
CA ILE A 5 -10.79 17.38 13.54
C ILE A 5 -10.11 18.41 12.62
N PRO A 6 -8.81 18.68 12.79
CA PRO A 6 -8.08 19.59 11.91
C PRO A 6 -8.02 19.10 10.46
N ASP A 7 -7.97 20.04 9.51
CA ASP A 7 -7.96 19.73 8.06
C ASP A 7 -6.73 18.95 7.58
N ASN A 8 -5.64 18.96 8.36
CA ASN A 8 -4.40 18.23 8.03
C ASN A 8 -4.41 16.76 8.47
N VAL A 9 -5.50 16.28 9.07
CA VAL A 9 -5.65 14.88 9.45
C VAL A 9 -5.95 14.05 8.20
N GLU A 10 -5.04 13.14 7.85
CA GLU A 10 -5.20 12.23 6.72
C GLU A 10 -6.05 10.99 7.05
N GLY A 11 -6.38 10.78 8.33
CA GLY A 11 -7.26 9.69 8.79
C GLY A 11 -8.75 9.96 8.55
N THR A 12 -9.59 8.96 8.80
CA THR A 12 -11.05 9.08 8.68
C THR A 12 -11.72 8.83 10.04
N ASP A 13 -12.70 9.67 10.40
CA ASP A 13 -13.55 9.48 11.59
C ASP A 13 -14.55 8.34 11.36
N PHE A 14 -14.36 7.23 12.07
CA PHE A 14 -15.26 6.06 12.06
C PHE A 14 -16.13 5.96 13.32
N SER A 15 -16.36 7.07 14.03
CA SER A 15 -17.14 7.09 15.27
C SER A 15 -18.58 6.58 15.09
N LYS A 16 -19.23 6.81 13.93
CA LYS A 16 -20.58 6.25 13.68
C LYS A 16 -20.55 4.73 13.65
N THR A 17 -19.58 4.14 12.95
CA THR A 17 -19.37 2.68 12.93
C THR A 17 -19.14 2.12 14.34
N LEU A 18 -18.32 2.80 15.16
CA LEU A 18 -18.06 2.38 16.54
C LEU A 18 -19.31 2.44 17.43
N MET A 19 -20.20 3.41 17.19
CA MET A 19 -21.49 3.53 17.88
C MET A 19 -22.58 2.59 17.31
N GLY A 20 -22.26 1.76 16.30
CA GLY A 20 -23.22 0.88 15.64
C GLY A 20 -24.18 1.60 14.68
N HIS A 21 -23.91 2.85 14.34
CA HIS A 21 -24.67 3.62 13.36
C HIS A 21 -24.16 3.37 11.93
N GLY A 22 -25.08 3.45 10.96
CA GLY A 22 -24.73 3.44 9.55
C GLY A 22 -24.21 4.80 9.06
N GLY A 23 -23.58 4.80 7.88
CA GLY A 23 -23.23 6.02 7.14
C GLY A 23 -21.74 6.22 6.88
N ASP A 24 -20.85 5.53 7.60
CA ASP A 24 -19.42 5.58 7.28
C ASP A 24 -19.11 4.75 6.04
N LYS A 25 -18.26 5.30 5.16
CA LYS A 25 -17.75 4.59 3.99
C LYS A 25 -16.66 3.61 4.45
N ARG A 26 -16.93 2.30 4.39
CA ARG A 26 -15.94 1.28 4.76
C ARG A 26 -14.75 1.32 3.79
N PRO A 27 -13.50 1.33 4.29
CA PRO A 27 -12.33 1.22 3.44
C PRO A 27 -12.26 -0.18 2.82
N THR A 28 -11.81 -0.26 1.57
CA THR A 28 -11.61 -1.52 0.83
C THR A 28 -10.25 -2.14 1.13
N SER A 29 -9.28 -1.32 1.56
CA SER A 29 -7.92 -1.75 1.87
C SER A 29 -7.28 -0.92 2.99
N GLN A 30 -6.13 -1.39 3.47
CA GLN A 30 -5.25 -0.72 4.42
C GLN A 30 -3.85 -0.62 3.84
N PHE A 31 -3.21 0.53 3.99
CA PHE A 31 -1.86 0.80 3.47
C PHE A 31 -0.77 0.16 4.34
N TYR A 32 0.16 -0.56 3.70
CA TYR A 32 1.36 -1.10 4.33
C TYR A 32 2.59 -0.34 3.85
N THR A 33 3.48 0.02 4.77
CA THR A 33 4.71 0.74 4.43
C THR A 33 5.92 0.27 5.24
N PHE A 34 7.07 0.21 4.57
CA PHE A 34 8.40 0.12 5.16
C PHE A 34 9.32 1.09 4.41
N MET A 35 9.79 2.11 5.13
CA MET A 35 10.63 3.17 4.59
C MET A 35 12.06 3.02 5.11
N PRO A 36 13.06 2.76 4.25
CA PRO A 36 14.45 2.78 4.68
C PRO A 36 14.88 4.21 5.03
N TYR A 37 15.84 4.34 5.96
CA TYR A 37 16.42 5.62 6.33
C TYR A 37 16.97 6.35 5.11
N GLY A 38 16.59 7.63 4.95
CA GLY A 38 17.02 8.47 3.83
C GLY A 38 16.45 8.08 2.46
N GLY A 39 15.52 7.13 2.38
CA GLY A 39 14.99 6.62 1.12
C GLY A 39 13.47 6.60 1.07
N GLN A 40 12.82 7.77 1.16
CA GLN A 40 11.35 7.86 1.22
C GLN A 40 10.68 7.25 -0.02
N SER A 41 11.30 7.42 -1.20
CA SER A 41 10.83 6.88 -2.48
C SER A 41 11.12 5.38 -2.68
N TYR A 42 11.75 4.70 -1.71
CA TYR A 42 12.19 3.32 -1.79
C TYR A 42 11.60 2.46 -0.66
N GLY A 43 11.99 1.19 -0.63
CA GLY A 43 11.52 0.22 0.35
C GLY A 43 10.23 -0.43 -0.11
N ARG A 44 9.45 -0.88 0.88
CA ARG A 44 8.26 -1.70 0.62
C ARG A 44 7.01 -0.87 0.79
N ARG A 45 6.07 -1.06 -0.13
CA ARG A 45 4.69 -0.58 -0.02
C ARG A 45 3.73 -1.69 -0.36
N GLY A 46 2.51 -1.59 0.12
CA GLY A 46 1.55 -2.66 -0.06
C GLY A 46 0.16 -2.27 0.39
N VAL A 47 -0.76 -3.20 0.17
CA VAL A 47 -2.15 -3.08 0.60
C VAL A 47 -2.63 -4.39 1.20
N ARG A 48 -3.49 -4.28 2.20
CA ARG A 48 -4.25 -5.40 2.75
C ARG A 48 -5.73 -5.15 2.54
N THR A 49 -6.40 -6.00 1.77
CA THR A 49 -7.86 -5.98 1.58
C THR A 49 -8.54 -6.97 2.53
N ASP A 50 -9.85 -7.16 2.36
CA ASP A 50 -10.60 -8.22 3.04
C ASP A 50 -10.10 -9.64 2.73
N ARG A 51 -9.38 -9.83 1.62
CA ARG A 51 -8.92 -11.14 1.12
C ARG A 51 -7.43 -11.19 0.82
N TYR A 52 -6.81 -10.14 0.31
CA TYR A 52 -5.44 -10.22 -0.18
C TYR A 52 -4.48 -9.36 0.63
N THR A 53 -3.24 -9.80 0.74
CA THR A 53 -2.11 -8.96 1.17
C THR A 53 -1.12 -8.89 0.04
N LEU A 54 -0.90 -7.69 -0.49
CA LEU A 54 0.09 -7.37 -1.51
C LEU A 54 1.21 -6.54 -0.88
N VAL A 55 2.46 -6.93 -1.13
CA VAL A 55 3.65 -6.14 -0.80
C VAL A 55 4.57 -6.09 -2.03
N ILE A 56 5.11 -4.90 -2.30
CA ILE A 56 6.04 -4.64 -3.39
C ILE A 56 7.29 -4.00 -2.79
N ASP A 57 8.45 -4.60 -3.01
CA ASP A 57 9.75 -4.03 -2.62
C ASP A 57 10.39 -3.33 -3.82
N ARG A 58 10.77 -2.06 -3.63
CA ARG A 58 11.44 -1.22 -4.62
C ARG A 58 12.84 -0.90 -4.16
N LYS A 59 13.82 -1.33 -4.94
CA LYS A 59 15.26 -1.08 -4.71
C LYS A 59 15.90 -0.49 -5.96
N ILE A 60 16.92 0.32 -5.75
CA ILE A 60 17.65 0.94 -6.84
C ILE A 60 18.40 -0.12 -7.64
N GLY A 61 18.31 -0.05 -8.97
CA GLY A 61 19.00 -0.96 -9.89
C GLY A 61 18.55 -2.41 -9.80
N LYS A 62 17.41 -2.70 -9.16
CA LYS A 62 16.83 -4.04 -9.08
C LYS A 62 15.39 -4.05 -9.60
N PRO A 63 14.95 -5.16 -10.22
CA PRO A 63 13.56 -5.37 -10.50
C PRO A 63 12.70 -5.28 -9.25
N LEU A 64 11.43 -4.92 -9.42
CA LEU A 64 10.45 -4.97 -8.35
C LEU A 64 10.24 -6.42 -7.91
N THR A 65 10.10 -6.62 -6.61
CA THR A 65 9.71 -7.93 -6.07
C THR A 65 8.30 -7.86 -5.52
N TYR A 66 7.48 -8.85 -5.85
CA TYR A 66 6.06 -8.90 -5.51
C TYR A 66 5.80 -10.07 -4.56
N ILE A 67 5.05 -9.80 -3.51
CA ILE A 67 4.53 -10.78 -2.57
C ILE A 67 3.02 -10.61 -2.54
N LEU A 68 2.30 -11.69 -2.87
CA LEU A 68 0.84 -11.72 -2.82
C LEU A 68 0.40 -12.94 -2.05
N HIS A 69 -0.49 -12.74 -1.07
CA HIS A 69 -1.13 -13.80 -0.29
C HIS A 69 -2.64 -13.73 -0.42
N ASP A 70 -3.30 -14.88 -0.54
CA ASP A 70 -4.76 -15.02 -0.42
C ASP A 70 -5.11 -15.41 1.02
N ASN A 71 -5.45 -14.43 1.84
CA ASN A 71 -5.69 -14.60 3.28
C ASN A 71 -6.92 -15.48 3.59
N LYS A 72 -7.80 -15.76 2.61
CA LYS A 72 -8.92 -16.69 2.80
C LYS A 72 -8.50 -18.15 2.63
N ASN A 73 -7.66 -18.43 1.62
CA ASN A 73 -7.22 -19.79 1.30
C ASN A 73 -5.87 -20.16 1.95
N ASP A 74 -5.06 -19.16 2.30
CA ASP A 74 -3.79 -19.27 3.02
C ASP A 74 -3.76 -18.26 4.18
N PRO A 75 -4.47 -18.54 5.29
CA PRO A 75 -4.59 -17.62 6.43
C PRO A 75 -3.25 -17.32 7.11
N TYR A 76 -2.26 -18.21 6.94
CA TYR A 76 -0.93 -18.10 7.53
C TYR A 76 0.09 -17.46 6.57
N GLN A 77 -0.32 -17.10 5.36
CA GLN A 77 0.51 -16.41 4.37
C GLN A 77 1.82 -17.15 4.04
N MET A 78 1.76 -18.48 4.00
CA MET A 78 2.94 -19.32 3.77
C MET A 78 3.33 -19.39 2.29
N LYS A 79 2.39 -19.14 1.38
CA LYS A 79 2.59 -19.23 -0.07
C LYS A 79 2.52 -17.85 -0.72
N ASN A 80 3.58 -17.48 -1.44
CA ASN A 80 3.54 -16.34 -2.36
C ASN A 80 2.93 -16.79 -3.70
N ILE A 81 1.82 -16.16 -4.10
CA ILE A 81 1.09 -16.46 -5.34
C ILE A 81 1.24 -15.38 -6.43
N ALA A 82 2.15 -14.40 -6.23
CA ALA A 82 2.25 -13.23 -7.11
C ALA A 82 2.59 -13.58 -8.56
N SER A 83 3.55 -14.47 -8.79
CA SER A 83 4.01 -14.87 -10.13
C SER A 83 2.86 -15.38 -11.01
N ASP A 84 1.92 -16.11 -10.39
CA ASP A 84 0.84 -16.78 -11.09
C ASP A 84 -0.40 -15.86 -11.22
N ASN A 85 -0.39 -14.69 -10.56
CA ASN A 85 -1.54 -13.81 -10.41
C ASN A 85 -1.21 -12.34 -10.71
N MET A 86 -0.28 -12.08 -11.64
CA MET A 86 0.09 -10.72 -12.05
C MET A 86 -1.09 -9.82 -12.48
N PRO A 87 -2.15 -10.32 -13.15
CA PRO A 87 -3.34 -9.51 -13.42
C PRO A 87 -4.02 -8.98 -12.15
N LEU A 88 -4.09 -9.81 -11.10
CA LEU A 88 -4.62 -9.40 -9.80
C LEU A 88 -3.68 -8.42 -9.08
N VAL A 89 -2.36 -8.66 -9.16
CA VAL A 89 -1.36 -7.71 -8.64
C VAL A 89 -1.57 -6.33 -9.26
N ASN A 90 -1.68 -6.25 -10.59
CA ASN A 90 -1.89 -4.98 -11.28
C ASN A 90 -3.21 -4.32 -10.88
N LYS A 91 -4.29 -5.10 -10.74
CA LYS A 91 -5.57 -4.60 -10.25
C LYS A 91 -5.45 -3.98 -8.85
N LEU A 92 -4.83 -4.68 -7.91
CA LEU A 92 -4.61 -4.18 -6.54
C LEU A 92 -3.70 -2.94 -6.52
N ILE A 93 -2.71 -2.87 -7.41
CA ILE A 93 -1.89 -1.66 -7.56
C ILE A 93 -2.76 -0.47 -7.96
N THR A 94 -3.54 -0.61 -9.03
CA THR A 94 -4.32 0.48 -9.61
C THR A 94 -5.49 0.91 -8.73
N GLU A 95 -6.23 -0.05 -8.17
CA GLU A 95 -7.48 0.23 -7.45
C GLU A 95 -7.27 0.55 -5.96
N GLU A 96 -6.17 0.09 -5.35
CA GLU A 96 -5.97 0.22 -3.90
C GLU A 96 -4.67 0.96 -3.56
N LEU A 97 -3.52 0.50 -4.09
CA LEU A 97 -2.21 1.04 -3.67
C LEU A 97 -1.96 2.46 -4.17
N ILE A 98 -2.19 2.74 -5.46
CA ILE A 98 -2.00 4.09 -6.02
C ILE A 98 -2.87 5.13 -5.30
N PRO A 99 -4.18 4.91 -5.06
CA PRO A 99 -5.00 5.82 -4.27
C PRO A 99 -4.44 6.10 -2.87
N TRP A 100 -3.90 5.09 -2.17
CA TRP A 100 -3.26 5.31 -0.86
C TRP A 100 -2.00 6.18 -0.97
N LEU A 101 -1.16 5.94 -1.98
CA LEU A 101 0.06 6.72 -2.20
C LEU A 101 -0.25 8.18 -2.54
N GLU A 102 -1.29 8.43 -3.32
CA GLU A 102 -1.75 9.78 -3.64
C GLU A 102 -2.36 10.47 -2.42
N HIS A 103 -3.21 9.77 -1.67
CA HIS A 103 -3.85 10.28 -0.45
C HIS A 103 -2.84 10.69 0.62
N SER A 104 -1.79 9.89 0.82
CA SER A 104 -0.76 10.16 1.84
C SER A 104 0.42 10.99 1.33
N GLY A 105 0.38 11.49 0.09
CA GLY A 105 1.49 12.21 -0.54
C GLY A 105 2.79 11.41 -0.67
N ASP A 106 2.73 10.08 -0.63
CA ASP A 106 3.91 9.21 -0.71
C ASP A 106 4.43 9.17 -2.15
N VAL A 107 5.72 9.45 -2.32
CA VAL A 107 6.42 9.54 -3.62
C VAL A 107 6.89 8.18 -4.17
N TRP A 108 6.71 7.10 -3.41
CA TRP A 108 7.02 5.75 -3.86
C TRP A 108 6.13 5.37 -5.06
N ARG A 109 6.70 4.77 -6.11
CA ARG A 109 5.94 4.28 -7.28
C ARG A 109 6.38 2.87 -7.65
N PRO A 110 5.46 1.99 -8.11
CA PRO A 110 5.76 0.62 -8.53
C PRO A 110 6.42 0.62 -9.91
N THR A 111 7.56 1.31 -10.03
CA THR A 111 8.40 1.37 -11.22
C THR A 111 9.84 1.11 -10.85
N GLU A 112 10.55 0.41 -11.74
CA GLU A 112 11.98 0.19 -11.60
C GLU A 112 12.75 1.51 -11.69
N VAL A 113 13.83 1.61 -10.93
CA VAL A 113 14.71 2.78 -10.94
C VAL A 113 16.08 2.34 -11.39
N SER A 114 16.62 3.00 -12.42
CA SER A 114 17.98 2.75 -12.91
C SER A 114 19.01 3.02 -11.82
N ALA A 115 20.09 2.23 -11.79
CA ALA A 115 21.24 2.47 -10.92
C ALA A 115 21.86 3.87 -11.08
N LYS A 116 21.67 4.50 -12.25
CA LYS A 116 22.14 5.87 -12.53
C LYS A 116 21.44 6.94 -11.68
N ALA A 117 20.29 6.64 -11.09
CA ALA A 117 19.53 7.60 -10.27
C ALA A 117 20.24 7.98 -8.97
N VAL A 118 21.18 7.16 -8.48
CA VAL A 118 21.99 7.47 -7.27
C VAL A 118 22.95 8.62 -7.53
N ASN A 119 23.45 8.74 -8.76
CA ASN A 119 24.47 9.72 -9.14
C ASN A 119 23.98 11.17 -9.13
N ALA A 120 22.67 11.41 -8.93
CA ALA A 120 22.09 12.75 -8.84
C ALA A 120 22.14 13.35 -7.42
N TYR A 121 22.56 12.57 -6.42
CA TYR A 121 22.60 12.97 -5.01
C TYR A 121 24.01 12.92 -4.39
N ILE A 122 25.03 12.69 -5.24
CA ILE A 122 26.47 12.75 -4.93
C ILE A 122 27.03 13.91 -5.74
#